data_AF-A0A1Q3DBD9-F1
#
_entry.id   AF-A0A1Q3DBD9-F1
#
_cell.length_a   1.000
_cell.length_b   1.000
_cell.length_c   1.000
_cell.angle_alpha   90.00
_cell.angle_beta   90.00
_cell.angle_gamma   90.00
#
_symmetry.space_group_name_H-M   'P 1'
#
loop_
_entity.id
_entity.type
_entity.pdbx_description
1 polymer ?
#
loop_
_entity_poly.entity_id
_entity_poly.type
_entity_poly.pdbx_seq_one_letter_code
_entity_poly.pdbx_strand_id
1 'polypeptide(L)'
;IVRQRRIERGALTLASAEVKFQIDTKTDDRLDICMYQIREANQMIEEFMLVANVSVAEQILKHFPPCSLLRHHPTLTREMVEPLLRTGTTVGLNLDVSSSKALANSLDQAVGDDPYFNKQIRIMATRCMTR
;
A
#
# COMPACT_ATOMS: atom_id res chain seq x y z
N ILE A 1 -2.33 -9.97 -15.36
CA ILE A 1 -3.80 -9.88 -15.55
C ILE A 1 -4.53 -9.54 -14.24
N VAL A 2 -4.44 -10.37 -13.19
CA VAL A 2 -5.16 -10.12 -11.91
C VAL A 2 -4.80 -8.77 -11.28
N ARG A 3 -3.50 -8.49 -11.13
CA ARG A 3 -2.97 -7.20 -10.67
C ARG A 3 -3.51 -6.01 -11.46
N GLN A 4 -3.50 -6.12 -12.79
CA GLN A 4 -3.95 -5.05 -13.68
C GLN A 4 -5.43 -4.71 -13.43
N ARG A 5 -6.30 -5.73 -13.30
CA ARG A 5 -7.71 -5.52 -12.96
C ARG A 5 -7.89 -4.86 -11.59
N ARG A 6 -7.05 -5.21 -10.61
CA ARG A 6 -7.06 -4.61 -9.27
C ARG A 6 -6.69 -3.12 -9.34
N ILE A 7 -5.66 -2.76 -10.09
CA ILE A 7 -5.24 -1.36 -10.32
C ILE A 7 -6.35 -0.58 -11.04
N GLU A 8 -6.95 -1.15 -12.09
CA GLU A 8 -8.06 -0.51 -12.84
C GLU A 8 -9.28 -0.21 -11.98
N ARG A 9 -9.54 -1.05 -10.97
CA ARG A 9 -10.58 -0.87 -9.93
C ARG A 9 -10.22 0.19 -8.88
N GLY A 10 -9.04 0.80 -8.95
CA GLY A 10 -8.60 1.87 -8.06
C GLY A 10 -7.84 1.40 -6.81
N ALA A 11 -7.13 0.27 -6.91
CA ALA A 11 -6.25 -0.14 -5.83
C ALA A 11 -5.00 0.75 -5.73
N LEU A 12 -4.63 1.06 -4.50
CA LEU A 12 -3.45 1.86 -4.19
C LEU A 12 -2.22 0.96 -4.06
N THR A 13 -1.15 1.29 -4.78
CA THR A 13 0.18 0.70 -4.54
C THR A 13 0.91 1.60 -3.55
N LEU A 14 0.94 1.21 -2.28
CA LEU A 14 1.61 1.96 -1.22
C LEU A 14 2.97 1.33 -0.89
N ALA A 15 3.86 2.11 -0.29
CA ALA A 15 5.20 1.66 0.10
C ALA A 15 5.38 1.78 1.60
N SER A 16 6.11 0.82 2.17
CA SER A 16 6.60 0.86 3.54
C SER A 16 8.11 0.65 3.54
N ALA A 17 8.80 1.25 4.50
CA ALA A 17 10.22 1.03 4.72
C ALA A 17 10.40 -0.22 5.60
N GLU A 18 10.46 -1.39 4.97
CA GLU A 18 10.70 -2.65 5.66
C GLU A 18 12.19 -3.01 5.65
N VAL A 19 12.70 -3.31 6.84
CA VAL A 19 14.11 -3.56 7.10
C VAL A 19 14.27 -4.98 7.65
N LYS A 20 15.29 -5.69 7.16
CA LYS A 20 15.63 -7.04 7.59
C LYS A 20 17.02 -7.03 8.23
N PHE A 21 17.11 -7.57 9.45
CA PHE A 21 18.39 -7.78 10.12
C PHE A 21 19.04 -9.06 9.60
N GLN A 22 20.32 -8.99 9.25
CA GLN A 22 21.15 -10.15 8.99
C GLN A 22 21.84 -10.54 10.30
N ILE A 23 21.57 -11.75 10.76
CA ILE A 23 22.08 -12.29 12.02
C ILE A 23 23.08 -13.40 11.69
N ASP A 24 24.22 -13.42 12.37
CA ASP A 24 25.16 -14.54 12.28
C ASP A 24 24.53 -15.79 12.90
N THR A 25 24.42 -16.85 12.13
CA THR A 25 23.82 -18.12 12.58
C THR A 25 24.64 -18.84 13.64
N LYS A 26 25.88 -18.42 13.90
CA LYS A 26 26.78 -19.04 14.90
C LYS A 26 26.90 -18.24 16.19
N THR A 27 26.95 -16.92 16.12
CA THR A 27 27.15 -16.06 17.30
C THR A 27 25.88 -15.35 17.76
N ASP A 28 24.80 -15.41 16.98
CA ASP A 28 23.54 -14.67 17.18
C ASP A 28 23.72 -13.13 17.19
N ASP A 29 24.87 -12.64 16.72
CA ASP A 29 25.15 -11.21 16.60
C ASP A 29 24.53 -10.63 15.32
N ARG A 30 24.07 -9.38 15.42
CA ARG A 30 23.56 -8.64 14.26
C ARG A 30 24.73 -8.13 13.41
N LEU A 31 24.85 -8.66 12.20
CA LEU A 31 25.91 -8.32 11.27
C LEU A 31 25.59 -7.06 10.48
N ASP A 32 24.37 -6.98 9.92
CA ASP A 32 24.02 -5.90 9.00
C ASP A 32 22.50 -5.66 8.93
N ILE A 33 22.13 -4.51 8.37
CA ILE A 33 20.77 -4.04 8.16
C ILE A 33 20.54 -3.90 6.65
N CYS A 34 19.69 -4.76 6.08
CA CYS A 34 19.36 -4.71 4.66
C CYS A 34 17.90 -4.31 4.44
N MET A 35 17.61 -3.61 3.34
CA MET A 35 16.23 -3.34 2.93
C MET A 35 15.57 -4.62 2.38
N TYR A 36 14.31 -4.86 2.75
CA TYR A 36 13.57 -5.99 2.19
C TYR A 36 13.25 -5.73 0.70
N GLN A 37 13.67 -6.65 -0.17
CA GLN A 37 13.42 -6.56 -1.61
C GLN A 37 12.22 -7.43 -1.99
N ILE A 38 11.17 -6.79 -2.50
CA ILE A 38 10.00 -7.46 -3.06
C ILE A 38 10.37 -8.04 -4.42
N ARG A 39 10.12 -9.35 -4.61
CA ARG A 39 10.30 -10.06 -5.88
C ARG A 39 8.97 -10.25 -6.59
N GLU A 40 8.99 -10.50 -7.89
CA GLU A 40 7.77 -10.76 -8.68
C GLU A 40 6.96 -11.95 -8.13
N ALA A 41 7.63 -12.99 -7.63
CA ALA A 41 6.97 -14.11 -6.97
C ALA A 41 6.14 -13.68 -5.74
N ASN A 42 6.64 -12.72 -4.95
CA ASN A 42 5.90 -12.19 -3.80
C ASN A 42 4.64 -11.46 -4.27
N GLN A 43 4.76 -10.65 -5.33
CA GLN A 43 3.63 -9.94 -5.92
C GLN A 43 2.59 -10.91 -6.49
N MET A 44 3.03 -11.98 -7.15
CA MET A 44 2.12 -13.01 -7.66
C MET A 44 1.33 -13.66 -6.53
N ILE A 45 2.01 -14.07 -5.46
CA ILE A 45 1.36 -14.67 -4.28
C ILE A 45 0.39 -13.68 -3.64
N GLU A 46 0.77 -12.40 -3.50
CA GLU A 46 -0.10 -11.35 -2.94
C GLU A 46 -1.44 -11.27 -3.70
N GLU A 47 -1.42 -11.25 -5.03
CA GLU A 47 -2.65 -11.15 -5.83
C GLU A 47 -3.57 -12.37 -5.66
N PHE A 48 -3.01 -13.59 -5.59
CA PHE A 48 -3.82 -14.78 -5.36
C PHE A 48 -4.39 -14.85 -3.94
N MET A 49 -3.62 -14.42 -2.94
CA MET A 49 -4.11 -14.32 -1.56
C MET A 49 -5.26 -13.31 -1.44
N LEU A 50 -5.19 -12.20 -2.16
CA LEU A 50 -6.29 -11.23 -2.21
C LEU A 50 -7.56 -11.82 -2.84
N VAL A 51 -7.44 -12.53 -3.97
CA VAL A 51 -8.59 -13.19 -4.62
C VAL A 51 -9.21 -14.24 -3.70
N ALA A 52 -8.39 -15.03 -3.01
CA ALA A 52 -8.86 -16.02 -2.04
C ALA A 52 -9.62 -15.35 -0.89
N ASN A 53 -9.07 -14.30 -0.29
CA ASN A 53 -9.69 -13.56 0.81
C ASN A 53 -11.03 -12.96 0.40
N VAL A 54 -11.13 -12.35 -0.79
CA VAL A 54 -12.40 -11.79 -1.30
C VAL A 54 -13.43 -12.90 -1.52
N SER A 55 -13.02 -14.02 -2.13
CA SER A 55 -13.94 -15.15 -2.40
C SER A 55 -14.50 -15.76 -1.11
N VAL A 56 -13.65 -15.92 -0.09
CA VAL A 56 -14.08 -16.41 1.23
C VAL A 56 -14.97 -15.39 1.92
N ALA A 57 -14.63 -14.10 1.87
CA ALA A 57 -15.43 -13.03 2.47
C ALA A 57 -16.85 -12.97 1.87
N GLU A 58 -16.97 -13.06 0.55
CA GLU A 58 -18.27 -13.12 -0.14
C GLU A 58 -19.08 -14.36 0.29
N GLN A 59 -18.41 -15.51 0.41
CA GLN A 59 -19.06 -16.76 0.80
C GLN A 59 -19.55 -16.72 2.25
N ILE A 60 -18.73 -16.28 3.21
CA ILE A 60 -19.14 -16.23 4.62
C ILE A 60 -20.23 -15.18 4.84
N LEU A 61 -20.18 -14.04 4.16
CA LEU A 61 -21.22 -13.00 4.25
C LEU A 61 -22.55 -13.51 3.70
N LYS A 62 -22.53 -14.30 2.61
CA LYS A 62 -23.73 -14.91 2.03
C LYS A 62 -24.39 -15.93 2.96
N HIS A 63 -23.60 -16.75 3.67
CA HIS A 63 -24.13 -17.85 4.49
C HIS A 63 -24.42 -17.43 5.94
N PHE A 64 -23.63 -16.48 6.46
CA PHE A 64 -23.73 -16.01 7.84
C PHE A 64 -23.76 -14.46 7.91
N PRO A 65 -24.74 -13.78 7.29
CA PRO A 65 -24.80 -12.32 7.31
C PRO A 65 -24.72 -11.66 8.70
N PRO A 66 -25.38 -12.17 9.76
CA PRO A 66 -25.38 -11.47 11.05
C PRO A 66 -24.10 -11.70 11.87
N CYS A 67 -23.25 -12.67 11.51
CA CYS A 67 -22.08 -13.05 12.30
C CYS A 67 -20.81 -13.28 11.46
N SER A 68 -20.76 -12.79 10.23
CA SER A 68 -19.56 -12.85 9.40
C SER A 68 -18.47 -11.93 9.96
N LEU A 69 -17.30 -12.48 10.26
CA LEU A 69 -16.13 -11.68 10.63
C LEU A 69 -15.48 -11.10 9.36
N LEU A 70 -15.57 -9.78 9.20
CA LEU A 70 -15.04 -9.06 8.05
C LEU A 70 -14.02 -8.01 8.48
N ARG A 71 -13.17 -7.60 7.54
CA ARG A 71 -12.20 -6.52 7.71
C ARG A 71 -12.53 -5.39 6.75
N HIS A 72 -12.66 -4.18 7.27
CA HIS A 72 -12.97 -2.97 6.50
C HIS A 72 -11.94 -1.89 6.81
N HIS A 73 -11.54 -1.12 5.80
CA HIS A 73 -10.72 0.07 5.95
C HIS A 73 -11.58 1.30 5.63
N PRO A 74 -11.75 2.24 6.57
CA PRO A 74 -12.64 3.38 6.37
C PRO A 74 -12.09 4.34 5.31
N THR A 75 -12.99 5.14 4.72
CA THR A 75 -12.62 6.16 3.75
C THR A 75 -11.82 7.27 4.43
N LEU A 76 -10.77 7.75 3.75
CA LEU A 76 -9.93 8.84 4.24
C LEU A 76 -10.73 10.15 4.31
N THR A 77 -10.63 10.85 5.44
CA THR A 77 -11.15 12.22 5.54
C THR A 77 -10.11 13.21 5.05
N ARG A 78 -10.55 14.40 4.63
CA ARG A 78 -9.65 15.45 4.12
C ARG A 78 -8.60 15.86 5.15
N GLU A 79 -8.97 15.92 6.42
CA GLU A 79 -8.08 16.27 7.53
C GLU A 79 -6.88 15.31 7.66
N MET A 80 -7.09 14.02 7.38
CA MET A 80 -6.05 13.00 7.47
C MET A 80 -5.01 13.12 6.35
N VAL A 81 -5.45 13.51 5.16
CA VAL A 81 -4.59 13.67 3.97
C VAL A 81 -4.03 15.08 3.84
N GLU A 82 -4.54 16.06 4.59
CA GLU A 82 -4.10 17.45 4.54
C GLU A 82 -2.57 17.61 4.70
N PRO A 83 -1.87 16.92 5.64
CA PRO A 83 -0.41 17.00 5.73
C PRO A 83 0.30 16.54 4.46
N LEU A 84 -0.22 15.50 3.81
CA LEU A 84 0.30 14.98 2.55
C LEU A 84 0.08 15.98 1.41
N LEU A 85 -1.11 16.59 1.33
CA LEU A 85 -1.46 17.58 0.32
C LEU A 85 -0.60 18.84 0.42
N ARG A 86 -0.38 19.36 1.64
CA ARG A 86 0.48 20.52 1.88
C ARG A 86 1.93 20.24 1.50
N THR A 87 2.44 19.05 1.86
CA THR A 87 3.79 18.61 1.48
C THR A 87 3.90 18.46 -0.03
N GLY A 88 2.93 17.82 -0.66
CA GLY A 88 2.86 17.67 -2.12
C GLY A 88 2.91 19.01 -2.85
N THR A 89 2.06 19.96 -2.44
CA THR A 89 2.00 21.31 -3.02
C THR A 89 3.33 22.05 -2.90
N THR A 90 4.04 21.89 -1.78
CA THR A 90 5.35 22.50 -1.54
C THR A 90 6.43 21.98 -2.51
N VAL A 91 6.30 20.73 -2.95
CA VAL A 91 7.21 20.08 -3.91
C VAL A 91 6.66 20.15 -5.35
N GLY A 92 5.57 20.89 -5.58
CA GLY A 92 4.97 21.05 -6.91
C GLY A 92 4.13 19.86 -7.38
N LEU A 93 3.73 18.95 -6.48
CA LEU A 93 2.84 17.84 -6.77
C LEU A 93 1.38 18.19 -6.45
N ASN A 94 0.49 17.87 -7.38
CA ASN A 94 -0.95 17.94 -7.16
C ASN A 94 -1.52 16.54 -6.97
N LEU A 95 -1.89 16.20 -5.74
CA LEU A 95 -2.44 14.90 -5.37
C LEU A 95 -3.97 14.98 -5.31
N ASP A 96 -4.65 14.12 -6.08
CA ASP A 96 -6.10 14.07 -6.13
C ASP A 96 -6.64 13.03 -5.15
N VAL A 97 -7.34 13.47 -4.11
CA VAL A 97 -7.92 12.62 -3.06
C VAL A 97 -9.42 12.37 -3.25
N SER A 98 -9.99 12.72 -4.40
CA SER A 98 -11.42 12.52 -4.70
C SER A 98 -11.86 11.06 -4.71
N SER A 99 -10.96 10.15 -5.09
CA SER A 99 -11.18 8.70 -5.10
C SER A 99 -9.87 7.94 -4.94
N SER A 100 -9.94 6.66 -4.55
CA SER A 100 -8.74 5.82 -4.45
C SER A 100 -8.02 5.67 -5.80
N LYS A 101 -8.78 5.65 -6.90
CA LYS A 101 -8.22 5.59 -8.26
C LYS A 101 -7.54 6.90 -8.66
N ALA A 102 -8.15 8.05 -8.37
CA ALA A 102 -7.54 9.35 -8.64
C ALA A 102 -6.26 9.55 -7.80
N LEU A 103 -6.28 9.08 -6.54
CA LEU A 103 -5.10 9.09 -5.68
C LEU A 103 -4.01 8.17 -6.21
N ALA A 104 -4.36 6.95 -6.65
CA ALA A 104 -3.40 6.04 -7.26
C ALA A 104 -2.73 6.67 -8.49
N ASN A 105 -3.53 7.23 -9.41
CA ASN A 105 -3.04 7.85 -10.64
C ASN A 105 -2.15 9.07 -10.36
N SER A 106 -2.54 9.95 -9.42
CA SER A 106 -1.74 11.12 -9.06
C SER A 106 -0.43 10.74 -8.34
N LEU A 107 -0.45 9.67 -7.53
CA LEU A 107 0.77 9.09 -6.95
C LEU A 107 1.68 8.45 -8.00
N ASP A 108 1.12 7.81 -9.03
CA ASP A 108 1.91 7.24 -10.14
C ASP A 108 2.58 8.34 -10.98
N GLN A 109 1.94 9.51 -11.10
CA GLN A 109 2.47 10.69 -11.80
C GLN A 109 3.48 11.50 -10.97
N ALA A 110 3.58 11.25 -9.66
CA ALA A 110 4.50 11.95 -8.76
C ALA A 110 5.96 11.48 -8.93
N VAL A 111 6.53 11.72 -10.11
CA VAL A 111 7.92 11.38 -10.47
C VAL A 111 8.78 12.63 -10.34
N GLY A 112 9.93 12.50 -9.67
CA GLY A 112 10.93 13.55 -9.56
C GLY A 112 12.28 13.05 -10.09
N ASP A 113 13.31 13.88 -9.98
CA ASP A 113 14.65 13.56 -10.49
C ASP A 113 15.30 12.35 -9.77
N ASP A 114 14.98 12.16 -8.49
CA ASP A 114 15.43 11.01 -7.70
C ASP A 114 14.47 9.82 -7.86
N PRO A 115 14.96 8.63 -8.28
CA PRO A 115 14.16 7.40 -8.33
C PRO A 115 13.47 7.05 -6.99
N TYR A 116 14.03 7.48 -5.86
CA TYR A 116 13.47 7.24 -4.54
C TYR A 116 12.34 8.21 -4.15
N PHE A 117 12.20 9.33 -4.85
CA PHE A 117 11.20 10.37 -4.57
C PHE A 117 9.77 9.82 -4.54
N ASN A 118 9.38 9.08 -5.57
CA ASN A 118 8.04 8.48 -5.65
C ASN A 118 7.78 7.54 -4.45
N LYS A 119 8.79 6.76 -4.06
CA LYS A 119 8.71 5.85 -2.92
C LYS A 119 8.54 6.60 -1.60
N GLN A 120 9.19 7.75 -1.42
CA GLN A 120 9.01 8.61 -0.24
C GLN A 120 7.58 9.15 -0.14
N ILE A 121 7.03 9.68 -1.25
CA ILE A 121 5.65 10.17 -1.27
C ILE A 121 4.67 9.05 -0.92
N ARG A 122 4.87 7.83 -1.45
CA ARG A 122 4.04 6.67 -1.10
C ARG A 122 4.17 6.27 0.36
N ILE A 123 5.36 6.35 0.97
CA ILE A 123 5.54 6.09 2.40
C ILE A 123 4.78 7.11 3.25
N MET A 124 4.80 8.39 2.86
CA MET A 124 4.01 9.43 3.52
C MET A 124 2.51 9.17 3.36
N ALA A 125 2.07 8.80 2.16
CA ALA A 125 0.69 8.44 1.90
C ALA A 125 0.23 7.26 2.79
N THR A 126 1.06 6.22 2.96
CA THR A 126 0.78 5.10 3.87
C THR A 126 0.52 5.56 5.31
N ARG A 127 1.25 6.59 5.78
CA ARG A 127 1.10 7.12 7.15
C ARG A 127 -0.18 7.92 7.35
N CYS A 128 -0.78 8.45 6.28
CA CYS A 128 -2.08 9.12 6.33
C CYS A 128 -3.26 8.14 6.38
N MET A 129 -3.02 6.85 6.12
CA MET A 129 -4.08 5.84 6.14
C MET A 129 -4.42 5.45 7.59
N THR A 130 -5.71 5.34 7.91
CA THR A 130 -6.18 4.80 9.20
C THR A 130 -5.75 3.35 9.39
N ARG A 131 -5.54 2.91 10.64
CA ARG A 131 -5.42 1.47 10.91
C ARG A 131 -6.79 0.79 10.94
#